data_AF-A0A0T5Z3U8-F1
#
_entry.id   AF-A0A0T5Z3U8-F1
#
_cell.length_a   1.000
_cell.length_b   1.000
_cell.length_c   1.000
_cell.angle_alpha   90.00
_cell.angle_beta   90.00
_cell.angle_gamma   90.00
#
_symmetry.space_group_name_H-M   'P 1'
#
loop_
_entity.id
_entity.type
_entity.pdbx_description
1 polymer ?
#
loop_
_entity_poly.entity_id
_entity_poly.type
_entity_poly.pdbx_seq_one_letter_code
_entity_poly.pdbx_strand_id
1 'polypeptide(L)'
;MEREWSGLRTPESPYFSATSQHAIANAYDIICVGLTPQEMQAIIQEKYQRFNIGGLEIAPSWTHIDWRFNPDQELTVFHLT
;
A
#
# COMPACT_ATOMS: atom_id res chain seq x y z
N MET A 1 12.35 5.82 4.44
CA MET A 1 11.14 6.41 3.88
C MET A 1 11.08 7.88 4.25
N GLU A 2 10.86 8.74 3.27
CA GLU A 2 10.47 10.14 3.45
C GLU A 2 8.95 10.21 3.66
N ARG A 3 8.51 10.71 4.82
CA ARG A 3 7.11 10.59 5.29
C ARG A 3 6.12 11.38 4.44
N GLU A 4 6.58 12.47 3.84
CA GLU A 4 5.84 13.31 2.90
C GLU A 4 5.41 12.53 1.65
N TRP A 5 6.13 11.47 1.29
CA TRP A 5 5.84 10.63 0.12
C TRP A 5 5.07 9.35 0.44
N SER A 6 4.53 9.24 1.68
CA SER A 6 3.74 8.08 2.11
C SER A 6 2.32 8.03 1.57
N GLY A 7 1.80 9.12 1.01
CA GLY A 7 0.46 9.20 0.41
C GLY A 7 0.54 9.61 -1.06
N LEU A 8 0.11 10.82 -1.38
CA LEU A 8 0.26 11.36 -2.74
C LEU A 8 1.74 11.54 -3.09
N ARG A 9 2.14 11.07 -4.28
CA ARG A 9 3.45 11.37 -4.86
C ARG A 9 3.26 12.19 -6.13
N THR A 10 3.87 13.36 -6.17
CA THR A 10 3.91 14.23 -7.34
C THR A 10 5.22 14.02 -8.12
N PRO A 11 5.37 14.52 -9.36
CA PRO A 11 6.57 14.32 -10.18
C PRO A 11 7.90 14.76 -9.53
N GLU A 12 7.85 15.61 -8.50
CA GLU A 12 9.00 16.06 -7.72
C GLU A 12 9.51 14.98 -6.74
N SER A 13 8.70 13.96 -6.43
CA SER A 13 9.10 12.86 -5.56
C SER A 13 10.15 11.98 -6.25
N PRO A 14 11.25 11.61 -5.57
CA PRO A 14 12.20 10.63 -6.10
C PRO A 14 11.59 9.23 -6.27
N TYR A 15 10.42 8.99 -5.69
CA TYR A 15 9.68 7.73 -5.76
C TYR A 15 8.45 7.80 -6.68
N PHE A 16 8.34 8.86 -7.49
CA PHE A 16 7.23 9.03 -8.42
C PHE A 16 7.27 8.02 -9.56
N SER A 17 6.11 7.46 -9.87
CA SER A 17 5.87 6.73 -11.12
C SER A 17 4.44 7.03 -11.58
N ALA A 18 4.28 7.39 -12.85
CA ALA A 18 2.98 7.75 -13.43
C ALA A 18 1.95 6.61 -13.40
N THR A 19 2.40 5.35 -13.27
CA THR A 19 1.53 4.17 -13.16
C THR A 19 1.29 3.73 -11.71
N SER A 20 1.90 4.41 -10.73
CA SER A 20 1.72 4.10 -9.31
C SER A 20 0.36 4.57 -8.79
N GLN A 21 -0.21 3.80 -7.86
CA GLN A 21 -1.43 4.21 -7.14
C GLN A 21 -1.19 5.45 -6.26
N HIS A 22 0.04 5.72 -5.82
CA HIS A 22 0.39 6.96 -5.12
C HIS A 22 0.26 8.20 -6.01
N ALA A 23 0.41 8.09 -7.33
CA ALA A 23 0.31 9.22 -8.25
C ALA A 23 -1.12 9.78 -8.38
N ILE A 24 -2.12 8.96 -8.01
CA ILE A 24 -3.55 9.30 -8.05
C ILE A 24 -4.18 9.36 -6.65
N ALA A 25 -3.35 9.55 -5.60
CA ALA A 25 -3.78 9.58 -4.21
C ALA A 25 -4.59 8.34 -3.75
N ASN A 26 -4.33 7.18 -4.37
CA ASN A 26 -5.08 5.94 -4.14
C ASN A 26 -4.31 4.90 -3.31
N ALA A 27 -3.17 5.29 -2.72
CA ALA A 27 -2.31 4.41 -1.94
C ALA A 27 -1.71 5.11 -0.72
N TYR A 28 -1.37 4.30 0.28
CA TYR A 28 -0.64 4.72 1.47
C TYR A 28 0.41 3.68 1.86
N ASP A 29 1.59 4.16 2.24
CA ASP A 29 2.57 3.38 2.98
C ASP A 29 2.47 3.70 4.47
N ILE A 30 2.27 2.68 5.28
CA ILE A 30 1.85 2.85 6.67
C ILE A 30 2.87 2.20 7.60
N ILE A 31 3.18 2.92 8.68
CA ILE A 31 3.82 2.39 9.87
C ILE A 31 2.82 2.53 11.02
N CYS A 32 2.30 1.42 11.51
CA CYS A 32 1.33 1.41 12.60
C CYS A 32 2.06 1.25 13.94
N VAL A 33 1.90 2.22 14.85
CA VAL A 33 2.48 2.12 16.19
C VAL A 33 1.83 0.95 16.93
N GLY A 34 2.65 0.03 17.43
CA GLY A 34 2.19 -1.16 18.14
C GLY A 34 2.00 -2.40 17.26
N LEU A 35 2.23 -2.29 15.94
CA LEU A 35 2.30 -3.44 15.04
C LEU A 35 3.61 -3.42 14.25
N THR A 36 4.21 -4.59 14.08
CA THR A 36 5.20 -4.80 13.03
C THR A 36 4.54 -4.72 11.65
N PRO A 37 5.30 -4.40 10.58
CA PRO A 37 4.79 -4.44 9.21
C PRO A 37 4.14 -5.79 8.87
N GLN A 38 4.75 -6.89 9.31
CA GLN A 38 4.28 -8.25 9.04
C GLN A 38 2.93 -8.53 9.72
N GLU A 39 2.75 -8.11 10.97
CA GLU A 39 1.47 -8.23 11.68
C GLU A 39 0.38 -7.41 11.00
N MET A 40 0.69 -6.17 10.58
CA MET A 40 -0.26 -5.34 9.86
C MET A 40 -0.64 -5.95 8.49
N GLN A 41 0.33 -6.47 7.75
CA GLN A 41 0.10 -7.14 6.46
C GLN A 41 -0.80 -8.37 6.63
N ALA A 42 -0.59 -9.18 7.68
CA ALA A 42 -1.46 -10.32 7.98
C ALA A 42 -2.90 -9.89 8.28
N ILE A 43 -3.09 -8.82 9.05
CA ILE A 43 -4.43 -8.26 9.32
C ILE A 43 -5.10 -7.79 8.03
N ILE A 44 -4.36 -7.13 7.14
CA ILE A 44 -4.90 -6.67 5.85
C ILE A 44 -5.28 -7.87 4.99
N GLN A 45 -4.45 -8.91 4.88
CA GLN A 45 -4.79 -10.13 4.14
C GLN A 45 -6.07 -10.79 4.68
N GLU A 46 -6.32 -10.75 5.98
CA GLU A 46 -7.54 -11.29 6.58
C GLU A 46 -8.76 -10.38 6.35
N LYS A 47 -8.57 -9.05 6.32
CA LYS A 47 -9.67 -8.06 6.36
C LYS A 47 -9.81 -7.20 5.11
N TYR A 48 -9.07 -7.46 4.03
CA TYR A 48 -9.02 -6.56 2.87
C TYR A 48 -10.40 -6.25 2.28
N GLN A 49 -11.28 -7.26 2.21
CA GLN A 49 -12.65 -7.09 1.72
C GLN A 49 -13.47 -6.12 2.58
N ARG A 50 -13.28 -6.12 3.90
CA ARG A 50 -13.98 -5.22 4.83
C ARG A 50 -13.69 -3.74 4.53
N PHE A 51 -12.48 -3.46 4.03
CA PHE A 51 -12.00 -2.11 3.78
C PHE A 51 -11.88 -1.78 2.29
N ASN A 52 -12.35 -2.67 1.41
CA ASN A 52 -12.22 -2.59 -0.05
C ASN A 52 -10.77 -2.39 -0.53
N ILE A 53 -9.79 -2.92 0.20
CA ILE A 53 -8.37 -2.84 -0.19
C ILE A 53 -8.15 -3.76 -1.41
N GLY A 54 -7.57 -3.21 -2.46
CA GLY A 54 -7.29 -3.92 -3.72
C GLY A 54 -5.84 -4.37 -3.87
N GLY A 55 -4.90 -3.66 -3.26
CA GLY A 55 -3.47 -3.96 -3.33
C GLY A 55 -2.80 -4.00 -1.96
N LEU A 56 -1.87 -4.94 -1.79
CA LEU A 56 -0.99 -5.05 -0.64
C LEU A 56 0.44 -5.38 -1.10
N GLU A 57 1.42 -4.58 -0.66
CA GLU A 57 2.84 -4.92 -0.80
C GLU A 57 3.34 -5.65 0.45
N ILE A 58 4.05 -6.74 0.25
CA ILE A 58 4.79 -7.42 1.31
C ILE A 58 6.17 -6.78 1.42
N ALA A 59 6.34 -5.94 2.44
CA ALA A 59 7.55 -5.17 2.69
C ALA A 59 8.08 -5.39 4.12
N PRO A 60 9.40 -5.36 4.35
CA PRO A 60 9.96 -5.67 5.66
C PRO A 60 9.80 -4.54 6.69
N SER A 61 9.62 -3.28 6.25
CA SER A 61 9.74 -2.10 7.11
C SER A 61 8.59 -1.10 7.04
N TRP A 62 7.59 -1.32 6.19
CA TRP A 62 6.31 -0.59 6.13
C TRP A 62 5.24 -1.49 5.50
N THR A 63 4.00 -1.00 5.45
CA THR A 63 2.90 -1.69 4.78
C THR A 63 2.28 -0.78 3.75
N HIS A 64 2.43 -1.11 2.47
CA HIS A 64 1.73 -0.43 1.39
C HIS A 64 0.35 -1.04 1.20
N ILE A 65 -0.68 -0.20 1.12
CA ILE A 65 -2.01 -0.57 0.66
C ILE A 65 -2.51 0.39 -0.40
N ASP A 66 -3.35 -0.11 -1.29
CA ASP A 66 -4.03 0.72 -2.28
C ASP A 66 -5.43 0.18 -2.61
N TRP A 67 -6.26 1.05 -3.17
CA TRP A 67 -7.64 0.73 -3.58
C TRP A 67 -7.72 0.53 -5.11
N ARG A 68 -6.74 -0.15 -5.72
CA ARG A 68 -6.85 -0.51 -7.13
C ARG A 68 -8.11 -1.34 -7.36
N PHE A 69 -8.73 -1.12 -8.51
CA PHE A 69 -9.91 -1.88 -8.90
C PHE A 69 -9.54 -3.32 -9.27
N ASN A 70 -10.14 -4.29 -8.57
CA ASN A 70 -10.02 -5.71 -8.90
C ASN A 70 -11.41 -6.26 -9.26
N PRO A 71 -11.62 -6.74 -10.50
CA PRO A 71 -12.94 -7.22 -10.94
C PRO A 71 -13.40 -8.46 -10.17
N ASP A 72 -12.47 -9.32 -9.76
CA ASP A 72 -12.76 -10.57 -9.04
C ASP A 72 -12.84 -10.36 -7.52
N GLN A 73 -12.67 -9.12 -7.04
CA GLN A 73 -12.62 -8.79 -5.60
C GLN A 73 -11.56 -9.58 -4.81
N GLU A 74 -10.54 -10.09 -5.49
CA GLU A 74 -9.38 -10.72 -4.88
C GLU A 74 -8.29 -9.69 -4.57
N LEU A 75 -7.53 -9.89 -3.49
CA LEU A 75 -6.43 -9.00 -3.13
C LEU A 75 -5.24 -9.23 -4.07
N THR A 76 -4.74 -8.16 -4.71
CA THR A 76 -3.47 -8.24 -5.44
C THR A 76 -2.32 -8.11 -4.44
N VAL A 77 -1.58 -9.19 -4.23
CA VAL A 77 -0.37 -9.20 -3.38
C VAL A 77 0.88 -9.12 -4.25
N PHE A 78 1.76 -8.17 -3.96
CA PHE A 78 3.04 -7.99 -4.65
C PHE A 78 4.19 -7.92 -3.66
N HIS A 79 5.39 -8.25 -4.13
CA HIS A 79 6.60 -8.32 -3.31
C HIS A 79 7.60 -7.28 -3.82
N LEU A 80 8.31 -6.64 -2.91
CA LEU A 80 9.53 -5.90 -3.27
C LEU A 80 10.50 -6.87 -3.92
N THR A 81 10.86 -6.56 -5.17
CA THR A 81 12.01 -7.16 -5.86
C THR A 81 13.30 -6.54 -5.38
#